data_AF-A0AA38LD46-F1
#
_entry.id   AF-A0AA38LD46-F1
#
_cell.length_a   1.000
_cell.length_b   1.000
_cell.length_c   1.000
_cell.angle_alpha   90.00
_cell.angle_beta   90.00
_cell.angle_gamma   90.00
#
_symmetry.space_group_name_H-M   'P 1'
#
loop_
_entity.id
_entity.type
_entity.pdbx_description
1 polymer ?
#
loop_
_entity_poly.entity_id
_entity_poly.type
_entity_poly.pdbx_seq_one_letter_code
_entity_poly.pdbx_strand_id
1 'polypeptide(L)'
;GACWSTLRSSQYLGMNERASGKIVQGYTDVLESKASEESLANFASWEPGHGMFRFRHPWKQYVKVGSMLRHMAYCVVALHCCLWSEYQ
;
A
#
# COMPACT_ATOMS: atom_id res chain seq x y z
N GLY A 1 -24.52 35.67 9.77
CA GLY A 1 -24.50 34.46 8.94
C GLY A 1 -23.08 34.06 8.70
N ALA A 2 -22.59 33.04 9.40
CA ALA A 2 -21.28 32.47 9.10
C ALA A 2 -21.36 31.72 7.77
N CYS A 3 -20.37 31.96 6.92
CA CYS A 3 -20.40 31.72 5.49
C CYS A 3 -20.40 30.22 5.17
N TRP A 4 -21.37 29.75 4.37
CA TRP A 4 -21.46 28.37 3.89
C TRP A 4 -20.18 27.88 3.18
N SER A 5 -19.33 28.80 2.69
CA SER A 5 -18.04 28.49 2.08
C SER A 5 -16.96 28.02 3.08
N THR A 6 -17.00 28.51 4.33
CA THR A 6 -16.06 28.11 5.38
C THR A 6 -16.36 26.69 5.88
N LEU A 7 -17.65 26.35 6.02
CA LEU A 7 -18.12 25.00 6.38
C LEU A 7 -17.73 23.96 5.32
N ARG A 8 -17.84 24.31 4.04
CA ARG A 8 -17.40 23.46 2.92
C ARG A 8 -15.88 23.27 2.94
N SER A 9 -15.10 24.33 3.11
CA SER A 9 -13.62 24.22 3.15
C SER A 9 -13.12 23.39 4.33
N SER A 10 -13.73 23.55 5.51
CA SER A 10 -13.41 22.74 6.69
C SER A 10 -13.76 21.25 6.51
N GLN A 11 -14.90 20.96 5.87
CA GLN A 11 -15.30 19.59 5.55
C GLN A 11 -14.38 18.95 4.49
N TYR A 12 -13.95 19.72 3.48
CA TYR A 12 -12.99 19.25 2.47
C TYR A 12 -11.61 18.96 3.07
N LEU A 13 -11.10 19.83 3.94
CA LEU A 13 -9.85 19.60 4.68
C LEU A 13 -9.94 18.35 5.55
N GLY A 14 -11.01 18.19 6.33
CA GLY A 14 -11.22 16.99 7.16
C GLY A 14 -11.39 15.70 6.35
N MET A 15 -11.97 15.77 5.14
CA MET A 15 -12.02 14.63 4.21
C MET A 15 -10.64 14.31 3.64
N ASN A 16 -9.81 15.32 3.35
CA ASN A 16 -8.47 15.17 2.81
C ASN A 16 -7.50 14.59 3.86
N GLU A 17 -7.59 15.03 5.11
CA GLU A 17 -6.82 14.46 6.23
C GLU A 17 -7.20 13.01 6.51
N ARG A 18 -8.51 12.69 6.49
CA ARG A 18 -8.98 11.32 6.67
C ARG A 18 -8.60 10.41 5.51
N ALA A 19 -8.61 10.92 4.28
CA ALA A 19 -8.13 10.20 3.10
C ALA A 19 -6.61 10.00 3.17
N SER A 20 -5.86 11.03 3.55
CA SER A 20 -4.40 10.96 3.74
C SER A 20 -4.02 9.92 4.79
N GLY A 21 -4.73 9.88 5.93
CA GLY A 21 -4.50 8.87 6.97
C GLY A 21 -4.75 7.43 6.49
N LYS A 22 -5.81 7.20 5.70
CA LYS A 22 -6.09 5.88 5.11
C LYS A 22 -5.05 5.48 4.06
N ILE A 23 -4.61 6.44 3.26
CA ILE A 23 -3.58 6.24 2.24
C ILE A 23 -2.24 5.89 2.89
N VAL A 24 -1.84 6.63 3.93
CA VAL A 24 -0.63 6.34 4.72
C VAL A 24 -0.72 4.94 5.35
N GLN A 25 -1.86 4.59 5.95
CA GLN A 25 -2.06 3.24 6.49
C GLN A 25 -1.88 2.16 5.42
N GLY A 26 -2.48 2.35 4.24
CA GLY A 26 -2.34 1.40 3.13
C GLY A 26 -0.89 1.22 2.68
N TYR A 27 -0.08 2.28 2.68
CA TYR A 27 1.36 2.16 2.39
C TYR A 27 2.12 1.43 3.51
N THR A 28 1.81 1.71 4.77
CA THR A 28 2.39 1.00 5.92
C THR A 28 2.09 -0.49 5.85
N ASP A 29 0.85 -0.86 5.56
CA ASP A 29 0.43 -2.26 5.43
C ASP A 29 1.23 -2.99 4.32
N VAL A 30 1.47 -2.30 3.19
CA VAL A 30 2.31 -2.81 2.10
C VAL A 30 3.78 -2.94 2.50
N LEU A 31 4.30 -2.03 3.31
CA LEU A 31 5.68 -2.11 3.79
C LEU A 31 5.88 -3.30 4.75
N GLU A 32 4.89 -3.57 5.58
CA GLU A 32 4.89 -4.67 6.57
C GLU A 32 4.53 -6.04 5.97
N SER A 33 3.99 -6.09 4.74
CA SER A 33 3.53 -7.34 4.10
C SER A 33 4.64 -8.34 3.76
N LYS A 34 5.92 -7.98 3.86
CA LYS A 34 7.03 -8.83 3.41
C LYS A 34 6.99 -10.24 4.03
N ALA A 35 6.85 -10.32 5.36
CA ALA A 35 6.90 -11.59 6.07
C ALA A 35 5.70 -12.48 5.75
N SER A 36 4.51 -11.89 5.63
CA SER A 36 3.30 -12.62 5.28
C SER A 36 3.37 -13.12 3.83
N GLU A 37 3.81 -12.30 2.88
CA GLU A 37 4.04 -12.68 1.48
C GLU A 37 5.02 -13.86 1.35
N GLU A 38 6.17 -13.79 2.03
CA GLU A 38 7.17 -14.86 2.03
C GLU A 38 6.61 -16.15 2.65
N SER A 39 5.87 -16.05 3.76
CA SER A 39 5.22 -17.21 4.36
C SER A 39 4.19 -17.86 3.43
N LEU A 40 3.36 -17.06 2.76
CA LEU A 40 2.36 -17.54 1.80
C LEU A 40 3.01 -18.21 0.60
N ALA A 41 4.09 -17.64 0.07
CA ALA A 41 4.85 -18.25 -1.02
C ALA A 41 5.48 -19.59 -0.60
N ASN A 42 5.95 -19.69 0.66
CA ASN A 42 6.45 -20.94 1.21
C ASN A 42 5.33 -21.98 1.35
N PHE A 43 4.17 -21.62 1.89
CA PHE A 43 3.03 -22.54 1.98
C PHE A 43 2.57 -23.02 0.61
N ALA A 44 2.43 -22.10 -0.35
CA ALA A 44 2.05 -22.42 -1.72
C ALA A 44 3.06 -23.33 -2.42
N SER A 45 4.35 -23.27 -2.05
CA SER A 45 5.38 -24.16 -2.60
C SER A 45 5.21 -25.63 -2.22
N TRP A 46 4.42 -25.93 -1.19
CA TRP A 46 4.06 -27.30 -0.79
C TRP A 46 2.82 -27.84 -1.50
N GLU A 47 2.13 -27.03 -2.31
CA GLU A 47 0.96 -27.51 -3.03
C GLU A 47 1.35 -28.58 -4.06
N PRO A 48 0.73 -29.77 -4.03
CA PRO A 48 0.90 -30.74 -5.10
C PRO A 48 0.35 -30.13 -6.39
N GLY A 49 1.04 -30.33 -7.52
CA GLY A 49 0.63 -29.73 -8.78
C GLY A 49 -0.83 -30.05 -9.13
N HIS A 50 -1.63 -29.02 -9.39
CA HIS A 50 -3.07 -29.16 -9.62
C HIS A 50 -3.58 -28.22 -10.73
N GLY A 51 -4.63 -28.65 -11.43
CA GLY A 51 -5.23 -27.90 -12.53
C GLY A 51 -4.26 -27.67 -13.70
N MET A 52 -4.29 -26.45 -14.27
CA MET A 52 -3.45 -26.06 -15.41
C MET A 52 -1.99 -25.79 -15.02
N PHE A 53 -1.75 -25.49 -13.73
CA PHE A 53 -0.43 -25.22 -13.20
C PHE A 53 0.13 -26.52 -12.62
N ARG A 54 0.95 -27.21 -13.41
CA ARG A 54 1.61 -28.47 -13.03
C ARG A 54 2.68 -28.23 -11.94
N PHE A 55 3.93 -28.60 -12.18
CA PHE A 55 4.99 -28.61 -11.16
C PHE A 55 5.83 -27.32 -11.10
N ARG A 56 5.37 -26.21 -11.70
CA ARG A 56 6.15 -24.98 -11.87
C ARG A 56 5.34 -23.72 -11.58
N HIS A 57 4.79 -23.66 -10.38
CA HIS A 57 4.08 -22.47 -9.95
C HIS A 57 5.04 -21.29 -9.75
N PRO A 58 4.66 -20.07 -10.17
CA PRO A 58 5.52 -18.89 -10.16
C PRO A 58 5.62 -18.20 -8.77
N TRP A 59 5.67 -18.96 -7.67
CA TRP A 59 5.69 -18.43 -6.30
C TRP A 59 6.78 -17.37 -6.06
N LYS A 60 7.99 -17.62 -6.59
CA LYS A 60 9.10 -16.67 -6.51
C LYS A 60 8.83 -15.35 -7.26
N GLN A 61 8.04 -15.39 -8.33
CA GLN A 61 7.68 -14.18 -9.08
C GLN A 61 6.72 -13.30 -8.28
N TYR A 62 5.79 -13.89 -7.53
CA TYR A 62 4.89 -13.13 -6.64
C TYR A 62 5.67 -12.39 -5.54
N VAL A 63 6.65 -13.04 -4.91
CA VAL A 63 7.54 -12.39 -3.93
C VAL A 63 8.34 -11.25 -4.57
N LYS A 64 8.78 -11.43 -5.82
CA LYS A 64 9.48 -10.37 -6.57
C LYS A 64 8.57 -9.16 -6.83
N VAL A 65 7.32 -9.38 -7.21
CA VAL A 65 6.32 -8.31 -7.40
C VAL A 65 6.08 -7.56 -6.08
N GLY A 66 5.93 -8.28 -4.96
CA GLY A 66 5.80 -7.68 -3.63
C GLY A 66 7.00 -6.79 -3.27
N SER A 67 8.22 -7.21 -3.62
CA SER A 67 9.43 -6.38 -3.44
C SER A 67 9.39 -5.09 -4.25
N MET A 68 8.89 -5.12 -5.48
CA MET A 68 8.76 -3.92 -6.32
C MET A 68 7.68 -2.99 -5.76
N LEU A 69 6.56 -3.55 -5.30
CA LEU A 69 5.47 -2.79 -4.70
C LEU A 69 5.93 -2.05 -3.44
N ARG A 70 6.72 -2.71 -2.58
CA ARG A 70 7.33 -2.08 -1.40
C ARG A 70 8.27 -0.93 -1.76
N HIS A 71 9.09 -1.08 -2.81
CA HIS A 71 9.94 0.00 -3.29
C HIS A 71 9.11 1.22 -3.75
N MET A 72 8.03 0.99 -4.48
CA MET A 72 7.11 2.04 -4.90
C MET A 72 6.42 2.71 -3.70
N ALA A 73 6.01 1.94 -2.69
CA ALA A 73 5.44 2.47 -1.46
C ALA A 73 6.40 3.41 -0.74
N TYR A 74 7.69 3.06 -0.64
CA TYR A 74 8.72 3.97 -0.11
C TYR A 74 8.82 5.27 -0.91
N CYS A 75 8.80 5.21 -2.25
CA CYS A 75 8.83 6.40 -3.08
C CYS A 75 7.62 7.31 -2.81
N VAL A 76 6.43 6.74 -2.69
CA VAL A 76 5.21 7.54 -2.43
C VAL A 76 5.25 8.16 -1.03
N VAL A 77 5.66 7.41 -0.01
CA VAL A 77 5.82 7.95 1.35
C VAL A 77 6.84 9.08 1.37
N ALA A 78 8.00 8.92 0.71
CA ALA A 78 9.00 9.96 0.62
C ALA A 78 8.48 11.22 -0.08
N LEU A 79 7.76 11.06 -1.21
CA LEU A 79 7.13 12.17 -1.91
C LEU A 79 6.08 12.88 -1.04
N HIS A 80 5.27 12.13 -0.30
CA HIS A 80 4.29 12.68 0.64
C HIS A 80 4.97 13.49 1.75
N CYS A 81 6.07 12.99 2.33
CA CYS A 81 6.86 13.72 3.30
C CYS A 81 7.46 15.02 2.73
N CYS A 82 8.01 14.98 1.51
CA CYS A 82 8.54 16.19 0.85
C CYS A 82 7.45 17.24 0.62
N LEU A 83 6.29 16.83 0.10
CA LEU A 83 5.16 17.74 -0.13
C LEU A 83 4.62 18.34 1.17
N TRP A 84 4.58 17.55 2.26
CA TRP A 84 4.16 18.05 3.56
C TRP A 84 5.18 19.01 4.18
N SER A 85 6.48 18.77 3.95
CA SER A 85 7.55 19.66 4.38
C SER A 85 7.56 21.01 3.67
N GLU A 86 7.11 21.07 2.41
CA GLU A 86 6.99 22.31 1.64
C GLU A 86 5.71 23.11 1.99
N TYR A 87 4.73 22.45 2.61
CA TYR A 87 3.47 23.10 3.05
C TYR A 87 3.59 23.75 4.44
N GLN A 88 4.53 23.30 5.28
CA GLN A 88 4.88 23.90 6.57
C GLN A 88 5.87 25.05 6.42
#